data_AF-A0A2T3JN91-F1
#
_entry.id   AF-A0A2T3JN91-F1
#
_cell.length_a   1.000
_cell.length_b   1.000
_cell.length_c   1.000
_cell.angle_alpha   90.00
_cell.angle_beta   90.00
_cell.angle_gamma   90.00
#
_symmetry.space_group_name_H-M   'P 1'
#
loop_
_entity.id
_entity.type
_entity.pdbx_description
1 polymer ?
#
loop_
_entity_poly.entity_id
_entity_poly.type
_entity_poly.pdbx_seq_one_letter_code
_entity_poly.pdbx_strand_id
1 'polypeptide(L)'
;MKNIWNKIKQFLLTPYGKAYLVLITLTKLYLVYKWALTYVKEFGGKAFEVVGVSIQSGESFSAVTFTAICAYFTVKAIINIFKPSQKSEPTLLIKKAEVGHVQS
;
A
#
# COMPACT_ATOMS: atom_id res chain seq x y z
N MET A 1 17.49 -10.65 26.21
CA MET A 1 17.06 -10.43 24.80
C MET A 1 15.57 -10.64 24.56
N LYS A 2 14.91 -11.71 25.04
CA LYS A 2 13.46 -11.95 24.83
C LYS A 2 12.52 -10.84 25.36
N ASN A 3 12.86 -10.21 26.50
CA ASN A 3 12.04 -9.13 27.08
C ASN A 3 12.02 -7.84 26.26
N ILE A 4 13.12 -7.51 25.59
CA ILE A 4 13.24 -6.31 24.74
C ILE A 4 12.39 -6.50 23.48
N TRP A 5 12.41 -7.70 22.90
CA TRP A 5 11.59 -8.04 21.74
C TRP A 5 10.08 -7.98 22.04
N ASN A 6 9.65 -8.41 23.23
CA ASN A 6 8.26 -8.28 23.65
C ASN A 6 7.84 -6.82 23.87
N LYS A 7 8.71 -5.97 24.42
CA LYS A 7 8.45 -4.52 24.54
C LYS A 7 8.34 -3.84 23.18
N ILE A 8 9.19 -4.21 22.22
CA ILE A 8 9.13 -3.69 20.84
C ILE A 8 7.82 -4.11 20.15
N LYS A 9 7.43 -5.39 20.29
CA LYS A 9 6.13 -5.87 19.78
C LYS A 9 4.95 -5.14 20.41
N GLN A 10 4.97 -4.92 21.72
CA GLN A 10 3.94 -4.15 22.41
C GLN A 10 3.91 -2.69 21.94
N PHE A 11 5.08 -2.06 21.74
CA PHE A 11 5.16 -0.71 21.21
C PHE A 11 4.57 -0.62 19.79
N LEU A 12 4.88 -1.58 18.91
CA LEU A 12 4.33 -1.68 17.55
C LEU A 12 2.80 -1.85 17.49
N LEU A 13 2.19 -2.40 18.55
CA LEU A 13 0.73 -2.57 18.67
C LEU A 13 0.01 -1.28 19.12
N THR A 14 0.72 -0.33 19.73
CA THR A 14 0.17 0.98 20.11
C THR A 14 -0.14 1.84 18.88
N PRO A 15 -1.05 2.83 18.95
CA PRO A 15 -1.33 3.75 17.84
C PRO A 15 -0.06 4.45 17.32
N TYR A 16 0.88 4.78 18.22
CA TYR A 16 2.17 5.36 17.87
C TYR A 16 3.10 4.38 17.12
N GLY A 17 3.13 3.12 17.53
CA GLY A 17 3.88 2.07 16.83
C GLY A 17 3.32 1.74 15.44
N LYS A 18 1.99 1.77 15.28
CA LYS A 18 1.35 1.66 13.95
C LYS A 18 1.73 2.85 13.06
N ALA A 19 1.74 4.07 13.59
CA ALA A 19 2.20 5.24 12.85
C ALA A 19 3.67 5.12 12.44
N TYR A 20 4.53 4.57 13.31
CA TYR A 20 5.93 4.31 13.00
C TYR A 20 6.11 3.27 11.89
N LEU A 21 5.32 2.19 11.91
CA LEU A 21 5.26 1.21 10.81
C LEU A 21 4.79 1.86 9.50
N VAL A 22 3.77 2.70 9.55
CA VAL A 22 3.30 3.43 8.37
C VAL A 22 4.43 4.32 7.81
N LEU A 23 5.15 5.03 8.69
CA LEU A 23 6.26 5.90 8.32
C LEU A 23 7.40 5.13 7.66
N ILE A 24 7.86 4.02 8.24
CA ILE A 24 8.95 3.23 7.63
C ILE A 24 8.52 2.61 6.28
N THR A 25 7.24 2.26 6.15
CA THR A 25 6.68 1.73 4.91
C THR A 25 6.60 2.82 3.84
N LEU A 26 6.18 4.05 4.20
CA LEU A 26 6.21 5.23 3.33
C LEU A 26 7.63 5.59 2.89
N THR A 27 8.63 5.52 3.78
CA THR A 27 10.02 5.81 3.43
C THR A 27 10.56 4.80 2.41
N LYS A 28 10.28 3.50 2.61
CA LYS A 28 10.64 2.48 1.63
C LYS A 28 9.92 2.67 0.30
N LEU A 29 8.62 2.98 0.35
CA LEU A 29 7.81 3.26 -0.82
C LEU A 29 8.35 4.47 -1.60
N TYR A 30 8.83 5.51 -0.91
CA TYR A 30 9.45 6.68 -1.53
C TYR A 30 10.73 6.33 -2.30
N LEU A 31 11.59 5.46 -1.76
CA LEU A 31 12.78 4.99 -2.48
C LEU A 31 12.40 4.27 -3.78
N VAL A 32 11.45 3.34 -3.70
CA VAL A 32 10.96 2.59 -4.86
C VAL A 32 10.29 3.53 -5.87
N TYR A 33 9.50 4.48 -5.38
CA TYR A 33 8.86 5.50 -6.21
C TYR A 33 9.89 6.34 -6.97
N LYS A 34 10.95 6.81 -6.30
CA LYS A 34 12.00 7.61 -6.94
C LYS A 34 12.71 6.81 -8.04
N TRP A 35 12.99 5.54 -7.79
CA TRP A 35 13.59 4.65 -8.77
C TRP A 35 12.66 4.43 -9.97
N ALA A 36 11.39 4.09 -9.73
CA ALA A 36 10.41 3.88 -10.78
C ALA A 36 10.14 5.16 -11.60
N LEU A 37 10.10 6.33 -10.95
CA LEU A 37 9.90 7.61 -11.62
C LEU A 37 11.00 7.90 -12.66
N THR A 38 12.25 7.55 -12.36
CA THR A 38 13.36 7.68 -13.31
C THR A 38 13.12 6.82 -14.56
N TYR A 39 12.76 5.54 -14.37
CA TYR A 39 12.45 4.64 -15.48
C TYR A 39 11.25 5.11 -16.31
N VAL A 40 10.20 5.59 -15.65
CA VAL A 40 8.98 6.06 -16.33
C VAL A 40 9.26 7.32 -17.14
N LYS A 41 10.11 8.23 -16.66
CA LYS A 41 10.55 9.39 -17.43
C LYS A 41 11.29 8.97 -18.69
N GLU A 42 12.32 8.13 -18.55
CA GLU A 42 13.11 7.65 -19.70
C GLU A 42 12.24 6.90 -20.72
N PHE A 43 11.29 6.08 -20.25
CA PHE A 43 10.33 5.39 -21.10
C PHE A 43 9.38 6.37 -21.81
N GLY A 44 8.83 7.33 -21.08
CA GLY A 44 7.94 8.37 -21.62
C GLY A 44 8.59 9.25 -22.67
N GLY A 45 9.83 9.66 -22.42
CA GLY A 45 10.65 10.42 -23.36
C GLY A 45 10.87 9.65 -24.67
N LYS A 46 11.30 8.38 -24.59
CA LYS A 46 11.50 7.51 -25.75
C LYS A 46 10.20 7.22 -26.51
N ALA A 47 9.10 7.00 -25.80
CA ALA A 47 7.80 6.76 -26.43
C ALA A 47 7.31 7.98 -27.23
N PHE A 48 7.51 9.19 -26.70
CA PHE A 48 7.15 10.43 -27.39
C PHE A 48 8.09 10.75 -28.55
N GLU A 49 9.38 10.42 -28.42
CA GLU A 49 10.37 10.53 -29.51
C GLU A 49 9.95 9.71 -30.75
N VAL A 50 9.48 8.47 -30.54
CA VAL A 50 8.99 7.59 -31.62
C VAL A 50 7.75 8.16 -32.32
N VAL A 51 6.92 8.93 -31.61
CA VAL A 51 5.71 9.57 -32.16
C VAL A 51 6.03 10.94 -32.81
N GLY A 52 7.30 11.37 -32.77
CA GLY A 52 7.74 12.66 -33.32
C GLY A 52 7.40 13.86 -32.43
N VAL A 53 7.11 13.62 -31.15
CA VAL A 53 6.81 14.65 -30.15
C VAL A 53 8.07 14.89 -29.30
N SER A 54 8.18 16.06 -28.66
CA SER A 54 9.35 16.40 -27.86
C SER A 54 9.54 15.47 -26.65
N ILE A 55 10.76 14.96 -26.47
CA ILE A 55 11.16 14.07 -25.36
C ILE A 55 10.76 14.65 -24.00
N GLN A 56 10.98 15.95 -23.81
CA GLN A 56 10.69 16.64 -22.56
C GLN A 56 9.19 16.66 -22.19
N SER A 57 8.32 16.68 -23.21
CA SER A 57 6.87 16.58 -22.98
C SER A 57 6.46 15.16 -22.58
N GLY A 58 7.07 14.14 -23.19
CA GLY A 58 6.84 12.73 -22.83
C GLY A 58 7.31 12.40 -21.42
N GLU A 59 8.51 12.86 -21.04
CA GLU A 59 9.02 12.71 -19.66
C GLU A 59 8.09 13.35 -18.63
N SER A 60 7.62 14.56 -18.91
CA SER A 60 6.75 15.32 -18.02
C SER A 60 5.37 14.66 -17.90
N PHE A 61 4.78 14.26 -19.03
CA PHE A 61 3.48 13.60 -19.05
C PHE A 61 3.52 12.27 -18.31
N SER A 62 4.48 11.40 -18.63
CA SER A 62 4.62 10.10 -17.97
C SER A 62 4.93 10.24 -16.47
N ALA A 63 5.75 11.21 -16.08
CA ALA A 63 5.99 11.51 -14.66
C ALA A 63 4.71 11.93 -13.94
N VAL A 64 3.91 12.83 -14.53
CA VAL A 64 2.65 13.32 -13.93
C VAL A 64 1.64 12.19 -13.80
N THR A 65 1.41 11.42 -14.87
CA THR A 65 0.46 10.29 -14.84
C THR A 65 0.87 9.24 -13.82
N PHE A 66 2.15 8.88 -13.77
CA PHE A 66 2.66 7.92 -12.79
C PHE A 66 2.54 8.44 -11.36
N THR A 67 2.87 9.71 -11.12
CA THR A 67 2.70 10.35 -9.81
C THR A 67 1.24 10.30 -9.36
N ALA A 68 0.31 10.62 -10.26
CA ALA A 68 -1.13 10.60 -9.96
C ALA A 68 -1.63 9.19 -9.59
N ILE A 69 -1.20 8.16 -10.33
CA ILE A 69 -1.55 6.77 -10.05
C ILE A 69 -0.96 6.33 -8.70
N CYS A 70 0.32 6.61 -8.44
CA CYS A 70 0.96 6.29 -7.16
C CYS A 70 0.29 7.00 -5.99
N ALA A 71 -0.06 8.28 -6.14
CA ALA A 71 -0.78 9.04 -5.13
C ALA A 71 -2.16 8.43 -4.85
N TYR A 72 -2.92 8.07 -5.89
CA TYR A 72 -4.23 7.42 -5.74
C TYR A 72 -4.15 6.13 -4.92
N PHE A 73 -3.22 5.22 -5.27
CA PHE A 73 -3.05 3.97 -4.54
C PHE A 73 -2.52 4.18 -3.11
N THR A 74 -1.63 5.16 -2.91
CA THR A 74 -1.10 5.51 -1.58
C THR A 74 -2.21 6.03 -0.67
N VAL A 75 -3.03 6.96 -1.15
CA VAL A 75 -4.18 7.48 -0.41
C VAL A 75 -5.17 6.35 -0.10
N LYS A 76 -5.47 5.49 -1.09
CA LYS A 76 -6.33 4.32 -0.88
C LYS A 76 -5.78 3.37 0.19
N ALA A 77 -4.47 3.12 0.19
CA ALA A 77 -3.81 2.28 1.20
C ALA A 77 -3.85 2.91 2.60
N ILE A 78 -3.57 4.22 2.70
CA ILE A 78 -3.67 4.97 3.96
C ILE A 78 -5.10 4.91 4.50
N ILE A 79 -6.10 5.21 3.68
CA ILE A 79 -7.51 5.12 4.08
C ILE A 79 -7.83 3.70 4.56
N ASN A 80 -7.35 2.65 3.88
CA ASN A 80 -7.60 1.27 4.27
C ASN A 80 -6.91 0.88 5.59
N ILE A 81 -5.77 1.48 5.93
CA ILE A 81 -5.07 1.27 7.21
C ILE A 81 -5.84 1.92 8.38
N PHE A 82 -6.40 3.11 8.16
CA PHE A 82 -7.14 3.84 9.18
C PHE A 82 -8.63 3.47 9.24
N LYS A 83 -9.17 2.86 8.19
CA LYS A 83 -10.51 2.28 8.24
C LYS A 83 -10.49 1.24 9.35
N PRO A 84 -11.35 1.38 10.39
CA PRO A 84 -11.43 0.37 11.43
C PRO A 84 -11.70 -0.95 10.71
N SER A 85 -10.82 -1.92 10.93
CA SER A 85 -11.04 -3.27 10.47
C SER A 85 -12.40 -3.66 11.05
N GLN A 86 -13.45 -3.63 10.22
CA GLN A 86 -14.51 -4.60 10.37
C GLN A 86 -13.77 -5.91 10.19
N LYS A 87 -13.40 -6.49 11.34
CA LYS A 87 -13.12 -7.89 11.50
C LYS A 87 -14.24 -8.57 10.74
N SER A 88 -13.99 -8.92 9.48
CA SER A 88 -14.83 -9.83 8.73
C SER A 88 -14.58 -11.16 9.40
N GLU A 89 -15.33 -11.31 10.49
CA GLU A 89 -15.79 -12.51 11.12
C GLU A 89 -15.54 -13.75 10.26
N PRO A 90 -14.49 -14.54 10.54
CA PRO A 90 -14.48 -15.92 10.08
C PRO A 90 -15.22 -16.77 11.12
N THR A 91 -16.44 -16.41 11.57
CA THR A 91 -17.12 -17.21 12.62
C THR A 91 -18.66 -17.07 12.70
N LEU A 92 -19.36 -16.73 11.61
CA LEU A 92 -20.83 -16.86 11.59
C LEU A 92 -21.36 -17.81 10.49
N LEU A 93 -20.49 -18.59 9.84
CA LEU A 93 -20.92 -19.69 8.95
C LEU A 93 -20.73 -21.09 9.54
N ILE A 94 -19.99 -21.25 10.64
CA ILE A 94 -19.84 -22.58 11.29
C ILE A 94 -21.04 -22.88 12.20
N LYS A 95 -21.72 -21.86 12.76
CA LYS A 95 -22.83 -22.09 13.70
C LYS A 95 -24.13 -22.60 13.06
N LYS A 96 -24.26 -22.55 11.72
CA LYS A 96 -25.42 -23.12 11.01
C LYS A 96 -25.23 -24.58 10.59
N ALA A 97 -24.00 -25.11 10.66
CA ALA A 97 -23.72 -26.50 10.27
C ALA A 97 -23.87 -27.50 11.43
N GLU A 98 -23.78 -27.07 12.69
CA GLU A 98 -23.90 -27.98 13.85
C GLU A 98 -25.33 -28.13 14.43
N VAL A 99 -26.31 -27.35 13.97
CA VAL A 99 -27.70 -27.40 14.51
C VAL A 99 -28.66 -28.19 13.61
N GLY A 100 -28.15 -28.87 12.57
CA GLY A 100 -28.93 -29.68 11.64
C GLY A 100 -28.81 -31.19 11.81
N HIS A 101 -28.09 -31.69 12.83
CA HIS A 101 -27.78 -33.13 12.95
C HIS A 101 -28.03 -33.73 14.34
N VAL A 102 -28.83 -33.07 15.20
CA VAL A 102 -29.32 -33.66 16.46
C VAL A 102 -30.75 -33.21 16.73
N GLN A 103 -31.70 -33.96 16.17
CA GLN A 103 -33.10 -34.19 16.59
C GLN A 103 -33.62 -35.19 15.53
N SER A 104 -33.44 -36.50 15.73
CA SER A 104 -34.34 -37.40 16.50
C SER A 104 -35.81 -37.17 16.23
#